data_AF-A0A3N5ED58-F1
#
_entry.id   AF-A0A3N5ED58-F1
#
_cell.length_a   1.000
_cell.length_b   1.000
_cell.length_c   1.000
_cell.angle_alpha   90.00
_cell.angle_beta   90.00
_cell.angle_gamma   90.00
#
_symmetry.space_group_name_H-M   'P 1'
#
loop_
_entity.id
_entity.type
_entity.pdbx_description
1 polymer ?
#
loop_
_entity_poly.entity_id
_entity_poly.type
_entity_poly.pdbx_seq_one_letter_code
_entity_poly.pdbx_strand_id
1 'polypeptide(L)'
;MNVRTSQYNYYFLAGVSGISEGIRESGCYIDFAFYQFERYAMCHFLSIRFLHSCLLKNSVLIASDELLPLALHYLKNTGYVIAVFRTSNTVNEIIAELSAPGEDLKHRQSERWSCKRALTAREVFLLDLFINGYSIQRIAYSL
;
A
#
# COMPACT_ATOMS: atom_id res chain seq x y z
N MET A 1 14.66 -6.88 28.92
CA MET A 1 14.18 -5.57 28.42
C MET A 1 14.39 -5.51 26.90
N ASN A 2 13.32 -5.49 26.12
CA ASN A 2 13.19 -4.64 24.93
C ASN A 2 11.77 -4.76 24.38
N VAL A 3 10.87 -4.04 25.04
CA VAL A 3 9.53 -3.71 24.56
C VAL A 3 9.70 -2.54 23.59
N ARG A 4 9.76 -2.82 22.29
CA ARG A 4 9.75 -1.80 21.23
C ARG A 4 8.88 -2.20 20.02
N THR A 5 7.83 -2.99 20.25
CA THR A 5 6.92 -3.45 19.19
C THR A 5 5.49 -2.91 19.30
N SER A 6 5.15 -2.02 20.25
CA SER A 6 3.74 -1.61 20.45
C SER A 6 3.38 -0.15 20.16
N GLN A 7 4.33 0.74 19.84
CA GLN A 7 4.01 2.15 19.59
C GLN A 7 3.69 2.47 18.12
N TYR A 8 4.20 1.70 17.15
CA TYR A 8 4.00 2.00 15.73
C TYR A 8 2.60 1.66 15.20
N ASN A 9 1.87 0.75 15.86
CA ASN A 9 0.50 0.42 15.45
C ASN A 9 -0.55 1.41 15.99
N TYR A 10 -0.31 2.07 17.12
CA TYR A 10 -1.36 2.85 17.77
C TYR A 10 -1.70 4.15 17.02
N TYR A 11 -0.70 4.81 16.44
CA TYR A 11 -0.89 6.05 15.68
C TYR A 11 -1.49 5.80 14.29
N PHE A 12 -1.10 4.71 13.62
CA PHE A 12 -1.72 4.35 12.33
C PHE A 12 -3.16 3.85 12.54
N LEU A 13 -3.43 3.03 13.56
CA LEU A 13 -4.80 2.59 13.87
C LEU A 13 -5.72 3.76 14.24
N ALA A 14 -5.23 4.73 15.01
CA ALA A 14 -5.99 5.95 15.34
C ALA A 14 -6.21 6.85 14.12
N GLY A 15 -5.20 6.98 13.24
CA GLY A 15 -5.32 7.71 11.97
C GLY A 15 -6.29 7.03 11.00
N VAL A 16 -6.27 5.71 10.92
CA VAL A 16 -7.16 4.91 10.07
C VAL A 16 -8.60 4.97 10.55
N SER A 17 -8.87 4.94 11.87
CA SER A 17 -10.23 5.14 12.37
C SER A 17 -10.77 6.53 12.01
N GLY A 18 -9.94 7.58 12.12
CA GLY A 18 -10.33 8.93 11.73
C GLY A 18 -10.58 9.09 10.23
N ILE A 19 -9.78 8.44 9.39
CA ILE A 19 -10.01 8.42 7.93
C ILE A 19 -11.33 7.71 7.62
N SER A 20 -11.55 6.51 8.17
CA SER A 20 -12.78 5.75 7.93
C SER A 20 -14.05 6.47 8.41
N GLU A 21 -13.98 7.14 9.56
CA GLU A 21 -15.08 7.96 10.08
C GLU A 21 -15.34 9.18 9.18
N GLY A 22 -14.31 9.94 8.83
CA GLY A 22 -14.47 11.10 7.95
C GLY A 22 -14.99 10.76 6.55
N ILE A 23 -14.62 9.60 6.01
CA ILE A 23 -15.20 9.07 4.75
C ILE A 23 -16.70 8.81 4.93
N ARG A 24 -17.12 8.21 6.04
CA ARG A 24 -18.55 7.98 6.33
C ARG A 24 -19.32 9.28 6.51
N GLU A 25 -18.75 10.25 7.21
CA GLU A 25 -19.36 11.58 7.39
C GLU A 25 -19.55 12.32 6.07
N SER A 26 -18.66 12.10 5.10
CA SER A 26 -18.81 12.65 3.75
C SER A 26 -19.87 11.94 2.88
N GLY A 27 -20.52 10.90 3.40
CA GLY A 27 -21.55 10.13 2.71
C GLY A 27 -21.04 8.94 1.90
N CYS A 28 -19.75 8.60 2.00
CA CYS A 28 -19.18 7.41 1.38
C CYS A 28 -19.19 6.23 2.37
N TYR A 29 -19.89 5.14 2.02
CA TYR A 29 -20.06 3.97 2.89
C TYR A 29 -19.23 2.76 2.45
N ILE A 30 -18.26 2.97 1.56
CA ILE A 30 -17.36 1.90 1.12
C ILE A 30 -16.41 1.54 2.27
N ASP A 31 -16.27 0.25 2.56
CA ASP A 31 -15.31 -0.23 3.55
C ASP A 31 -13.91 -0.34 2.91
N PHE A 32 -12.96 0.40 3.46
CA PHE A 32 -11.58 0.44 2.99
C PHE A 32 -10.64 -0.20 4.01
N ALA A 33 -9.69 -0.98 3.51
CA ALA A 33 -8.59 -1.52 4.30
C ALA A 33 -7.33 -0.70 4.06
N PHE A 34 -6.82 -0.05 5.10
CA PHE A 34 -5.64 0.79 5.02
C PHE A 34 -4.39 0.01 5.44
N TYR A 35 -3.35 0.09 4.62
CA TYR A 35 -2.07 -0.58 4.86
C TYR A 35 -0.91 0.42 4.82
N GLN A 36 -0.12 0.45 5.89
CA GLN A 36 1.05 1.31 5.99
C GLN A 36 2.25 0.67 5.28
N PHE A 37 2.54 1.12 4.06
CA PHE A 37 3.62 0.64 3.22
C PHE A 37 4.95 1.32 3.58
N GLU A 38 5.56 0.84 4.67
CA GLU A 38 6.86 1.35 5.16
C GLU A 38 7.96 0.29 5.12
N ARG A 39 9.22 0.75 5.06
CA ARG A 39 10.42 -0.09 4.93
C ARG A 39 10.50 -1.19 5.99
N TYR A 40 10.10 -0.91 7.23
CA TYR A 40 10.15 -1.87 8.33
C TYR A 40 9.09 -2.97 8.24
N ALA A 41 8.03 -2.75 7.46
CA ALA A 41 6.95 -3.71 7.24
C ALA A 41 7.04 -4.41 5.87
N MET A 42 8.09 -4.14 5.09
CA MET A 42 8.26 -4.63 3.72
C MET A 42 8.19 -6.16 3.59
N CYS A 43 8.70 -6.92 4.56
CA CYS A 43 8.63 -8.38 4.56
C CYS A 43 7.21 -8.93 4.66
N HIS A 44 6.26 -8.16 5.20
CA HIS A 44 4.86 -8.56 5.25
C HIS A 44 4.17 -8.36 3.91
N PHE A 45 4.56 -7.33 3.15
CA PHE A 45 3.90 -6.91 1.91
C PHE A 45 4.23 -7.71 0.67
N LEU A 46 5.36 -8.42 0.66
CA LEU A 46 5.71 -9.30 -0.47
C LEU A 46 5.17 -10.72 -0.27
N SER A 47 4.68 -11.04 0.93
CA SER A 47 4.15 -12.36 1.24
C SER A 47 2.83 -12.66 0.53
N ILE A 48 2.62 -13.92 0.17
CA ILE A 48 1.33 -14.45 -0.32
C ILE A 48 0.18 -14.07 0.62
N ARG A 49 0.43 -13.97 1.92
CA ARG A 49 -0.58 -13.59 2.93
C ARG A 49 -1.06 -12.16 2.75
N PHE A 50 -0.16 -11.22 2.44
CA PHE A 50 -0.57 -9.84 2.16
C PHE A 50 -1.38 -9.76 0.88
N LEU A 51 -0.91 -10.39 -0.20
CA LEU A 51 -1.68 -10.46 -1.44
C LEU A 51 -3.09 -11.01 -1.18
N HIS A 52 -3.19 -12.12 -0.44
CA HIS A 52 -4.47 -12.69 -0.04
C HIS A 52 -5.33 -11.75 0.81
N SER A 53 -4.73 -10.97 1.71
CA SER A 53 -5.47 -9.96 2.50
C SER A 53 -6.01 -8.82 1.65
N CYS A 54 -5.27 -8.42 0.60
CA CYS A 54 -5.73 -7.44 -0.37
C CYS A 54 -6.90 -7.98 -1.21
N LEU A 55 -6.89 -9.26 -1.60
CA LEU A 55 -7.97 -9.86 -2.41
C LEU A 55 -9.36 -9.77 -1.75
N LEU A 56 -9.44 -9.54 -0.45
CA LEU A 56 -10.69 -9.60 0.30
C LEU A 56 -11.30 -8.22 0.58
N LYS A 57 -10.59 -7.11 0.30
CA LYS A 57 -11.01 -5.76 0.69
C LYS A 57 -10.54 -4.69 -0.30
N ASN A 58 -11.28 -3.59 -0.38
CA ASN A 58 -10.85 -2.38 -1.09
C ASN A 58 -9.63 -1.78 -0.39
N SER A 59 -8.44 -2.09 -0.89
CA SER A 59 -7.18 -1.83 -0.22
C SER A 59 -6.62 -0.47 -0.61
N VAL A 60 -6.27 0.32 0.39
CA VAL A 60 -5.61 1.61 0.26
C VAL A 60 -4.21 1.49 0.86
N LEU A 61 -3.18 1.76 0.05
CA LEU A 61 -1.80 1.73 0.51
C LEU A 61 -1.34 3.15 0.87
N ILE A 62 -0.78 3.34 2.05
CA ILE A 62 -0.16 4.61 2.48
C ILE A 62 1.35 4.35 2.52
N ALA A 63 2.06 4.79 1.48
CA ALA A 63 3.44 4.40 1.21
C ALA A 63 4.44 5.52 1.53
N SER A 64 5.62 5.15 2.04
CA SER A 64 6.77 6.06 2.05
C SER A 64 7.31 6.26 0.63
N ASP A 65 8.06 7.34 0.40
CA ASP A 65 8.61 7.65 -0.92
C ASP A 65 9.50 6.53 -1.47
N GLU A 66 10.22 5.80 -0.60
CA GLU A 66 11.08 4.71 -1.04
C GLU A 66 10.29 3.48 -1.54
N LEU A 67 9.09 3.26 -1.00
CA LEU A 67 8.23 2.13 -1.38
C LEU A 67 7.12 2.51 -2.35
N LEU A 68 6.99 3.79 -2.70
CA LEU A 68 6.04 4.27 -3.69
C LEU A 68 6.11 3.50 -5.04
N PRO A 69 7.28 3.17 -5.61
CA PRO A 69 7.33 2.36 -6.84
C PRO A 69 6.64 1.00 -6.72
N LEU A 70 6.76 0.34 -5.56
CA LEU A 70 6.16 -0.95 -5.28
C LEU A 70 4.66 -0.83 -5.01
N ALA A 71 4.24 0.18 -4.24
CA ALA A 71 2.83 0.47 -4.00
C ALA A 71 2.10 0.77 -5.32
N LEU A 72 2.71 1.57 -6.21
CA LEU A 72 2.16 1.85 -7.54
C LEU A 72 2.16 0.63 -8.46
N HIS A 73 3.14 -0.28 -8.32
CA HIS A 73 3.09 -1.57 -9.00
C HIS A 73 1.84 -2.36 -8.59
N TYR A 74 1.53 -2.43 -7.29
CA TYR A 74 0.32 -3.09 -6.81
C TYR A 74 -0.95 -2.37 -7.26
N LEU A 75 -0.97 -1.03 -7.20
CA LEU A 75 -2.09 -0.25 -7.73
C LEU A 75 -2.39 -0.64 -9.17
N LYS A 76 -1.38 -0.72 -10.05
CA LYS A 76 -1.59 -1.06 -11.47
C LYS A 76 -1.98 -2.52 -11.68
N ASN A 77 -1.29 -3.45 -11.02
CA ASN A 77 -1.36 -4.88 -11.34
C ASN A 77 -2.33 -5.69 -10.46
N THR A 78 -2.91 -5.11 -9.42
CA THR A 78 -3.88 -5.79 -8.55
C THR A 78 -5.22 -5.07 -8.57
N GLY A 79 -6.31 -5.83 -8.77
CA GLY A 79 -7.67 -5.27 -8.87
C GLY A 79 -8.24 -4.74 -7.55
N TYR A 80 -7.62 -5.09 -6.43
CA TYR A 80 -8.13 -4.80 -5.09
C TYR A 80 -7.40 -3.64 -4.40
N VAL A 81 -6.20 -3.30 -4.86
CA VAL A 81 -5.57 -2.03 -4.48
C VAL A 81 -6.22 -0.95 -5.34
N ILE A 82 -7.01 -0.11 -4.70
CA ILE A 82 -7.82 0.92 -5.36
C ILE A 82 -7.19 2.30 -5.29
N ALA A 83 -6.28 2.52 -4.34
CA ALA A 83 -5.62 3.79 -4.12
C ALA A 83 -4.26 3.63 -3.43
N VAL A 84 -3.37 4.57 -3.74
CA VAL A 84 -2.07 4.75 -3.10
C VAL A 84 -1.93 6.22 -2.71
N PHE A 85 -1.57 6.47 -1.46
CA PHE A 85 -1.22 7.78 -0.93
C PHE A 85 0.21 7.76 -0.41
N ARG A 86 0.85 8.92 -0.36
CA ARG A 86 2.12 9.07 0.36
C ARG A 86 1.85 9.23 1.84
N THR A 87 2.80 8.83 2.68
CA THR A 87 2.79 9.15 4.12
C THR A 87 2.74 10.65 4.40
N SER A 88 3.18 11.49 3.45
CA SER A 88 3.09 12.95 3.53
C SER A 88 1.70 13.51 3.23
N ASN A 89 0.77 12.73 2.69
CA ASN A 89 -0.59 13.20 2.45
C ASN A 89 -1.33 13.39 3.76
N THR A 90 -2.15 14.44 3.82
CA THR A 90 -2.95 14.70 5.02
C THR A 90 -4.18 13.78 5.05
N VAL A 91 -4.70 13.53 6.25
CA VAL A 91 -5.95 12.76 6.43
C VAL A 91 -7.11 13.37 5.62
N ASN A 92 -7.21 14.70 5.60
CA ASN A 92 -8.27 15.40 4.86
C ASN A 92 -8.13 15.22 3.35
N GLU A 93 -6.91 15.25 2.80
CA GLU A 93 -6.66 14.95 1.38
C GLU A 93 -7.11 13.53 1.04
N ILE A 94 -6.76 12.56 1.87
CA ILE A 94 -7.11 11.15 1.69
C ILE A 94 -8.64 10.97 1.71
N ILE A 95 -9.34 11.56 2.69
CA ILE A 95 -10.80 11.51 2.80
C ILE A 95 -11.45 12.15 1.58
N ALA A 96 -11.02 13.35 1.19
CA ALA A 96 -11.61 14.09 0.07
C ALA A 96 -11.46 13.30 -1.24
N GLU A 97 -10.33 12.64 -1.44
CA GLU A 97 -10.07 11.88 -2.66
C GLU A 97 -10.84 10.55 -2.69
N LEU A 98 -10.89 9.82 -1.57
CA LEU A 98 -11.65 8.56 -1.46
C LEU A 98 -13.17 8.74 -1.52
N SER A 99 -13.66 9.93 -1.18
CA SER A 99 -15.09 10.24 -1.12
C SER A 99 -15.61 10.97 -2.37
N ALA A 100 -14.70 11.33 -3.30
CA ALA A 100 -15.06 12.04 -4.51
C ALA A 100 -15.87 11.15 -5.48
N PRO A 101 -17.09 11.58 -5.90
CA PRO A 101 -17.94 10.81 -6.80
C PRO A 101 -17.40 10.78 -8.23
N GLY A 102 -17.66 9.69 -8.95
CA GLY A 102 -17.77 9.72 -10.42
C GLY A 102 -16.60 9.24 -11.28
N GLU A 103 -15.47 8.77 -10.73
CA GLU A 103 -14.39 8.18 -11.55
C GLU A 103 -13.67 7.05 -10.83
N ASP A 104 -13.15 6.09 -11.60
CA ASP A 104 -12.27 5.02 -11.10
C ASP A 104 -11.05 5.67 -10.42
N LEU A 105 -11.04 5.63 -9.09
CA LEU A 105 -10.04 6.25 -8.23
C LEU A 105 -8.62 5.83 -8.62
N LYS A 106 -8.49 4.57 -9.02
CA LYS A 106 -7.24 3.97 -9.49
C LYS A 106 -6.73 4.63 -10.76
N HIS A 107 -7.63 5.00 -11.69
CA HIS A 107 -7.26 5.69 -12.92
C HIS A 107 -6.71 7.09 -12.61
N ARG A 108 -7.46 7.90 -11.84
CA ARG A 108 -7.05 9.26 -11.41
C ARG A 108 -5.68 9.28 -10.75
N GLN A 109 -5.43 8.33 -9.86
CA GLN A 109 -4.15 8.26 -9.14
C GLN A 109 -3.01 7.72 -10.01
N SER A 110 -3.29 6.78 -10.92
CA SER A 110 -2.26 6.24 -11.81
C SER A 110 -1.62 7.29 -12.72
N GLU A 111 -2.36 8.36 -13.06
CA GLU A 111 -1.88 9.50 -13.84
C GLU A 111 -1.16 10.54 -12.97
N ARG A 112 -1.63 10.74 -11.73
CA ARG A 112 -1.10 11.76 -10.82
C ARG A 112 0.25 11.38 -10.21
N TRP A 113 0.45 10.09 -9.96
CA TRP A 113 1.68 9.58 -9.37
C TRP A 113 2.72 9.23 -10.44
N SER A 114 3.55 10.21 -10.80
CA SER A 114 4.75 9.92 -11.59
C SER A 114 5.85 9.39 -10.67
N CYS A 115 6.26 8.14 -10.92
CA CYS A 115 7.48 7.61 -10.36
C CYS A 115 8.57 7.67 -11.44
N LYS A 116 9.79 8.09 -11.07
CA LYS A 116 10.93 8.15 -12.01
C LYS A 116 11.18 6.82 -12.72
N ARG A 117 10.78 5.72 -12.08
CA ARG A 117 10.85 4.36 -12.60
C ARG A 117 9.70 3.53 -12.05
N ALA A 118 9.05 2.76 -12.92
CA ALA A 118 8.09 1.74 -12.54
C ALA A 118 8.81 0.40 -12.32
N LEU A 119 8.39 -0.37 -11.33
CA LEU A 119 8.86 -1.74 -11.13
C LEU A 119 8.11 -2.71 -12.06
N THR A 120 8.86 -3.56 -12.72
CA THR A 120 8.37 -4.70 -13.51
C THR A 120 7.98 -5.87 -12.59
N ALA A 121 7.13 -6.78 -13.09
CA ALA A 121 6.77 -8.00 -12.36
C ALA A 121 8.01 -8.85 -11.99
N ARG A 122 9.00 -8.90 -12.88
CA ARG A 122 10.28 -9.59 -12.62
C ARG A 122 11.04 -8.98 -11.45
N GLU A 123 11.10 -7.66 -11.37
CA GLU A 123 11.80 -6.97 -10.26
C GLU A 123 11.08 -7.17 -8.93
N VAL A 124 9.73 -7.16 -8.93
CA VAL A 124 8.95 -7.46 -7.72
C VAL A 124 9.17 -8.91 -7.28
N PHE A 125 9.22 -9.85 -8.22
CA PHE A 125 9.53 -11.25 -7.94
C PHE A 125 10.95 -11.42 -7.36
N LEU A 126 11.95 -10.75 -7.94
CA LEU A 126 13.32 -10.75 -7.43
C LEU A 126 13.42 -10.17 -6.02
N LEU A 127 12.69 -9.08 -5.75
CA LEU A 127 12.62 -8.47 -4.42
C LEU A 127 12.02 -9.44 -3.39
N ASP A 128 10.95 -10.15 -3.77
CA ASP A 128 10.34 -11.17 -2.91
C ASP A 128 11.34 -12.30 -2.57
N LEU A 129 12.03 -12.85 -3.57
CA LEU A 129 13.06 -13.86 -3.32
C LEU A 129 14.17 -13.35 -2.40
N PHE A 130 14.66 -12.12 -2.62
CA PHE A 130 15.71 -11.54 -1.80
C PHE A 130 15.27 -11.38 -0.34
N ILE A 131 14.06 -10.88 -0.09
CA ILE A 131 13.54 -10.62 1.25
C ILE A 131 13.20 -11.92 1.99
N ASN A 132 12.81 -12.98 1.28
CA ASN A 132 12.65 -14.32 1.85
C ASN A 132 13.99 -15.06 2.08
N GLY A 133 15.14 -14.39 1.91
CA GLY A 133 16.45 -14.92 2.26
C GLY A 133 17.03 -15.90 1.25
N TYR A 134 16.55 -15.90 0.00
CA TYR A 134 17.18 -16.68 -1.05
C TYR A 134 18.56 -16.09 -1.39
N SER A 135 19.56 -16.97 -1.53
CA SER A 135 20.90 -16.54 -1.92
C SER A 135 20.91 -15.95 -3.32
N ILE A 136 21.83 -15.03 -3.60
CA ILE A 136 22.03 -14.43 -4.94
C ILE A 136 22.21 -15.52 -6.00
N GLN A 137 22.88 -16.63 -5.66
CA GLN A 137 23.02 -17.78 -6.55
C GLN A 137 21.66 -18.43 -6.87
N ARG A 138 20.80 -18.67 -5.88
CA ARG A 138 19.45 -19.22 -6.12
C ARG A 138 18.57 -18.27 -6.93
N ILE A 139 18.70 -16.98 -6.68
CA ILE A 139 18.00 -15.93 -7.45
C ILE A 139 18.48 -15.93 -8.91
N ALA A 140 19.79 -16.04 -9.16
CA ALA A 140 20.34 -16.09 -10.51
C ALA A 140 19.85 -17.31 -11.31
N TYR A 141 19.61 -18.46 -10.66
CA TYR A 141 19.03 -19.64 -11.29
C TYR A 141 17.53 -19.52 -11.61
N SER A 142 16.83 -18.53 -11.05
CA SER A 142 15.39 -18.29 -11.30
C SER A 142 15.13 -17.25 -12.40
N LEU A 143 16.19 -16.80 -13.09
CA LEU A 143 16.18 -15.77 -14.13
C LEU A 143 16.34 -16.33 -15.53
#